data_AF-A0A968URX9-F1
#
_entry.id   AF-A0A968URX9-F1
#
_cell.length_a   1.000
_cell.length_b   1.000
_cell.length_c   1.000
_cell.angle_alpha   90.00
_cell.angle_beta   90.00
_cell.angle_gamma   90.00
#
_symmetry.space_group_name_H-M   'P 1'
#
loop_
_entity.id
_entity.type
_entity.pdbx_description
1 polymer ?
#
loop_
_entity_poly.entity_id
_entity_poly.type
_entity_poly.pdbx_seq_one_letter_code
_entity_poly.pdbx_strand_id
1 'polypeptide(L)'
;MKYQYRNSQQPNTQQPNNQYQNNQYRNPQQSQPNAQESRNSSEQQTGNYAGKYAGNYSGNYSGNNAGPYSGWPRYQSEESTASARTTVNQSPDLSGSDFKGASLKEKDFSGRNLSNSNLSHADLSDSFLHNVNLTGANLYKANLFRANLLGACLSNANLRETNLIGADFSGADLSGADLTGAKIGYSDRVMVKLTGARLTGTILPDGTVHS
;
A
#
# COMPACT_ATOMS: atom_id res chain seq x y z
N MET A 1 6.97 -74.10 -26.16
CA MET A 1 8.38 -74.20 -26.60
C MET A 1 9.17 -73.08 -25.95
N LYS A 2 10.26 -73.42 -25.25
CA LYS A 2 11.03 -72.55 -24.36
C LYS A 2 12.22 -71.95 -25.12
N TYR A 3 12.50 -70.67 -24.92
CA TYR A 3 13.83 -70.10 -25.19
C TYR A 3 14.40 -69.55 -23.88
N GLN A 4 15.53 -70.13 -23.47
CA GLN A 4 16.47 -69.51 -22.53
C GLN A 4 17.78 -69.31 -23.27
N TYR A 5 18.36 -68.11 -23.16
CA TYR A 5 19.80 -67.92 -23.13
C TYR A 5 20.12 -66.94 -22.01
N ARG A 6 21.15 -67.30 -21.24
CA ARG A 6 21.63 -66.71 -19.99
C ARG A 6 23.06 -66.23 -20.23
N ASN A 7 23.37 -65.00 -19.82
CA ASN A 7 24.69 -64.53 -19.36
C ASN A 7 24.59 -63.04 -19.04
N SER A 8 25.20 -62.42 -18.04
CA SER A 8 25.80 -62.81 -16.76
C SER A 8 26.42 -61.49 -16.22
N GLN A 9 26.45 -61.34 -14.89
CA GLN A 9 27.06 -60.27 -14.08
C GLN A 9 26.12 -59.13 -13.65
N GLN A 10 25.77 -59.20 -12.36
CA GLN A 10 25.07 -58.21 -11.52
C GLN A 10 26.11 -57.27 -10.83
N PRO A 11 25.80 -56.62 -9.69
CA PRO A 11 25.25 -55.27 -9.59
C PRO A 11 26.25 -54.31 -8.90
N ASN A 12 26.05 -53.00 -9.00
CA ASN A 12 26.72 -52.08 -8.06
C ASN A 12 25.67 -51.39 -7.18
N THR A 13 25.80 -51.64 -5.88
CA THR A 13 24.91 -51.23 -4.80
C THR A 13 25.55 -50.11 -3.98
N GLN A 14 24.68 -49.34 -3.31
CA GLN A 14 24.91 -48.55 -2.08
C GLN A 14 25.37 -47.08 -2.20
N GLN A 15 24.43 -46.18 -1.91
CA GLN A 15 24.61 -44.92 -1.16
C GLN A 15 24.98 -45.23 0.32
N PRO A 16 25.18 -44.24 1.23
CA PRO A 16 25.86 -42.94 1.18
C PRO A 16 27.00 -42.88 2.24
N ASN A 17 27.86 -41.86 2.24
CA ASN A 17 28.80 -41.66 3.35
C ASN A 17 28.85 -40.20 3.85
N ASN A 18 28.40 -40.02 5.09
CA ASN A 18 28.58 -38.81 5.90
C ASN A 18 30.03 -38.75 6.39
N GLN A 19 30.70 -37.60 6.23
CA GLN A 19 31.81 -37.23 7.10
C GLN A 19 31.62 -35.80 7.60
N TYR A 20 31.34 -35.73 8.90
CA TYR A 20 31.54 -34.56 9.72
C TYR A 20 33.05 -34.37 9.93
N GLN A 21 33.59 -33.18 9.66
CA GLN A 21 34.70 -32.66 10.46
C GLN A 21 34.70 -31.13 10.57
N ASN A 22 34.71 -30.76 11.84
CA ASN A 22 34.75 -29.47 12.50
C ASN A 22 36.02 -28.68 12.13
N ASN A 23 35.91 -27.36 11.96
CA ASN A 23 37.01 -26.43 12.28
C ASN A 23 36.42 -25.08 12.71
N GLN A 24 36.52 -24.81 14.01
CA GLN A 24 36.27 -23.52 14.64
C GLN A 24 37.53 -22.65 14.65
N TYR A 25 37.31 -21.35 14.88
CA TYR A 25 38.24 -20.26 15.20
C TYR A 25 39.04 -19.72 13.99
N ARG A 26 39.12 -18.40 13.72
CA ARG A 26 39.47 -17.31 14.65
C ARG A 26 39.27 -15.94 13.98
N ASN A 27 38.65 -15.02 14.70
CA ASN A 27 38.74 -13.58 14.49
C ASN A 27 39.98 -13.04 15.24
N PRO A 28 40.76 -12.10 14.68
CA PRO A 28 41.34 -11.06 15.54
C PRO A 28 41.21 -9.64 14.96
N GLN A 29 40.93 -8.73 15.90
CA GLN A 29 40.85 -7.28 15.83
C GLN A 29 42.20 -6.59 15.54
N GLN A 30 42.10 -5.25 15.39
CA GLN A 30 43.08 -4.15 15.51
C GLN A 30 43.41 -3.53 14.13
N SER A 31 43.23 -2.23 13.87
CA SER A 31 43.55 -1.08 14.74
C SER A 31 42.76 0.19 14.35
N GLN A 32 42.22 0.91 15.34
CA GLN A 32 42.09 2.39 15.37
C GLN A 32 43.03 2.90 16.50
N PRO A 33 43.33 4.20 16.69
CA PRO A 33 42.79 5.42 16.07
C PRO A 33 43.88 6.41 15.60
N ASN A 34 43.49 7.49 14.90
CA ASN A 34 44.30 8.71 14.88
C ASN A 34 43.41 9.89 15.25
N ALA A 35 43.67 10.46 16.42
CA ALA A 35 43.11 11.69 16.92
C ALA A 35 44.13 12.81 16.68
N GLN A 36 43.71 13.90 16.05
CA GLN A 36 44.37 15.19 16.17
C GLN A 36 43.30 16.26 16.33
N GLU A 37 43.38 16.91 17.50
CA GLU A 37 42.62 18.07 17.92
C GLU A 37 42.82 19.26 16.98
N SER A 38 41.73 20.02 16.78
CA SER A 38 41.80 21.49 16.79
C SER A 38 40.47 22.01 17.31
N ARG A 39 40.56 22.82 18.37
CA ARG A 39 39.47 23.43 19.13
C ARG A 39 39.05 24.77 18.52
N ASN A 40 37.83 25.20 18.90
CA ASN A 40 37.34 26.59 18.99
C ASN A 40 37.03 27.29 17.64
N SER A 41 35.92 28.01 17.41
CA SER A 41 34.94 28.71 18.26
C SER A 41 33.73 29.18 17.42
N SER A 42 32.64 29.61 18.10
CA SER A 42 31.60 30.62 17.71
C SER A 42 30.71 30.32 16.48
N GLU A 43 29.43 29.97 16.65
CA GLU A 43 28.25 30.87 16.85
C GLU A 43 27.56 31.32 15.55
N GLN A 44 26.23 31.31 15.59
CA GLN A 44 25.23 31.77 14.59
C GLN A 44 25.06 30.78 13.41
N GLN A 45 23.86 30.33 13.04
CA GLN A 45 22.69 31.13 12.74
C GLN A 45 21.44 30.23 12.65
N THR A 46 20.30 30.83 12.95
CA THR A 46 18.95 30.28 12.98
C THR A 46 18.46 29.84 11.60
N GLY A 47 17.61 28.81 11.54
CA GLY A 47 17.01 28.32 10.30
C GLY A 47 15.69 27.60 10.53
N ASN A 48 14.64 28.35 10.85
CA ASN A 48 13.25 27.89 10.83
C ASN A 48 12.81 27.64 9.38
N TYR A 49 12.58 26.39 8.99
CA TYR A 49 11.88 26.08 7.74
C TYR A 49 10.39 25.87 8.00
N ALA A 50 9.63 26.92 7.70
CA ALA A 50 8.17 26.91 7.62
C ALA A 50 7.72 26.27 6.30
N GLY A 51 6.88 25.24 6.38
CA GLY A 51 6.15 24.66 5.24
C GLY A 51 4.66 24.72 5.47
N LYS A 52 4.04 25.89 5.28
CA LYS A 52 2.58 26.07 5.24
C LYS A 52 2.13 26.05 3.77
N TYR A 53 1.50 24.97 3.32
CA TYR A 53 0.69 24.98 2.11
C TYR A 53 -0.77 25.19 2.49
N ALA A 54 -1.14 26.46 2.64
CA ALA A 54 -2.53 26.90 2.67
C ALA A 54 -2.74 27.85 1.49
N GLY A 55 -3.19 27.31 0.36
CA GLY A 55 -3.56 28.07 -0.82
C GLY A 55 -5.03 27.85 -1.13
N ASN A 56 -5.92 28.69 -0.59
CA ASN A 56 -7.27 28.88 -1.12
C ASN A 56 -7.37 30.33 -1.57
N TYR A 57 -7.07 30.57 -2.85
CA TYR A 57 -7.44 31.81 -3.53
C TYR A 57 -8.86 31.68 -4.05
N SER A 58 -9.76 32.53 -3.55
CA SER A 58 -10.98 32.89 -4.24
C SER A 58 -11.19 34.39 -4.01
N GLY A 59 -10.76 35.18 -4.99
CA GLY A 59 -11.04 36.59 -5.04
C GLY A 59 -12.46 36.80 -5.53
N ASN A 60 -13.22 37.61 -4.79
CA ASN A 60 -14.47 38.21 -5.26
C ASN A 60 -14.30 39.73 -5.11
N TYR A 61 -13.89 40.39 -6.19
CA TYR A 61 -13.97 41.84 -6.28
C TYR A 61 -15.32 42.20 -6.90
N SER A 62 -16.21 42.73 -6.07
CA SER A 62 -17.39 43.48 -6.51
C SER A 62 -17.73 44.49 -5.42
N GLY A 63 -17.69 45.78 -5.73
CA GLY A 63 -18.08 46.82 -4.78
C GLY A 63 -17.63 48.21 -5.19
N ASN A 64 -18.61 49.05 -5.52
CA ASN A 64 -18.49 50.35 -6.14
C ASN A 64 -17.96 51.46 -5.23
N ASN A 65 -17.41 52.47 -5.90
CA ASN A 65 -16.99 53.81 -5.48
C ASN A 65 -18.00 54.57 -4.57
N ALA A 66 -17.52 55.16 -3.45
CA ALA A 66 -18.00 56.45 -2.89
C ALA A 66 -17.21 56.94 -1.64
N GLY A 67 -16.50 58.06 -1.78
CA GLY A 67 -16.53 59.24 -0.88
C GLY A 67 -15.88 59.22 0.53
N PRO A 68 -15.10 60.25 0.93
CA PRO A 68 -14.59 60.44 2.28
C PRO A 68 -15.48 61.36 3.15
N TYR A 69 -15.39 61.18 4.48
CA TYR A 69 -15.85 62.03 5.61
C TYR A 69 -17.10 61.63 6.41
N SER A 70 -16.86 61.63 7.74
CA SER A 70 -17.76 61.97 8.87
C SER A 70 -18.55 60.87 9.62
N GLY A 71 -17.98 60.40 10.74
CA GLY A 71 -18.58 60.48 12.09
C GLY A 71 -19.76 59.57 12.50
N TRP A 72 -19.56 58.94 13.68
CA TRP A 72 -20.53 58.37 14.67
C TRP A 72 -21.05 56.93 14.42
N PRO A 73 -21.47 56.16 15.46
CA PRO A 73 -21.11 56.11 16.89
C PRO A 73 -20.66 54.69 17.36
N ARG A 74 -20.26 54.54 18.63
CA ARG A 74 -19.88 53.27 19.29
C ARG A 74 -21.12 52.46 19.74
N TYR A 75 -20.94 51.13 19.80
CA TYR A 75 -21.74 50.05 20.40
C TYR A 75 -22.78 49.32 19.52
N GLN A 76 -22.42 48.12 19.07
CA GLN A 76 -22.95 46.88 19.65
C GLN A 76 -21.97 45.75 19.35
N SER A 77 -21.56 45.02 20.39
CA SER A 77 -21.02 43.69 20.21
C SER A 77 -22.16 42.83 19.67
N GLU A 78 -22.24 42.73 18.35
CA GLU A 78 -22.92 41.60 17.75
C GLU A 78 -22.11 40.38 18.18
N GLU A 79 -22.62 39.70 19.21
CA GLU A 79 -22.40 38.29 19.40
C GLU A 79 -22.75 37.65 18.05
N SER A 80 -21.74 37.56 17.18
CA SER A 80 -21.70 36.61 16.10
C SER A 80 -21.89 35.29 16.82
N THR A 81 -23.15 34.84 16.89
CA THR A 81 -23.48 33.48 17.27
C THR A 81 -22.67 32.66 16.30
N ALA A 82 -21.51 32.22 16.79
CA ALA A 82 -20.59 31.40 16.06
C ALA A 82 -21.42 30.16 15.79
N SER A 83 -22.06 30.14 14.62
CA SER A 83 -22.70 28.98 14.07
C SER A 83 -21.60 27.96 14.15
N ALA A 84 -21.76 27.04 15.11
CA ALA A 84 -20.80 26.03 15.40
C ALA A 84 -20.65 25.30 14.08
N ARG A 85 -19.61 25.68 13.33
CA ARG A 85 -19.12 24.95 12.19
C ARG A 85 -18.75 23.64 12.82
N THR A 86 -19.71 22.73 12.75
CA THR A 86 -19.47 21.32 12.92
C THR A 86 -18.53 21.05 11.77
N THR A 87 -17.24 21.20 12.01
CA THR A 87 -16.21 20.64 11.16
C THR A 87 -16.36 19.16 11.40
N VAL A 88 -17.36 18.58 10.75
CA VAL A 88 -17.48 17.16 10.59
C VAL A 88 -16.13 16.79 10.01
N ASN A 89 -15.35 16.06 10.80
CA ASN A 89 -14.08 15.46 10.38
C ASN A 89 -14.43 14.37 9.36
N GLN A 90 -14.95 14.80 8.22
CA GLN A 90 -15.53 13.96 7.20
C GLN A 90 -14.54 13.87 6.07
N SER A 91 -13.59 12.95 6.24
CA SER A 91 -13.00 12.27 5.08
C SER A 91 -14.16 11.86 4.17
N PRO A 92 -14.24 12.36 2.93
CA PRO A 92 -15.41 12.13 2.10
C PRO A 92 -15.59 10.63 1.83
N ASP A 93 -16.84 10.17 1.82
CA ASP A 93 -17.17 8.84 1.31
C ASP A 93 -16.83 8.78 -0.18
N LEU A 94 -16.16 7.71 -0.61
CA LEU A 94 -15.76 7.48 -2.00
C LEU A 94 -16.45 6.26 -2.61
N SER A 95 -17.46 5.70 -1.94
CA SER A 95 -18.23 4.59 -2.49
C SER A 95 -18.84 4.94 -3.85
N GLY A 96 -18.84 3.97 -4.77
CA GLY A 96 -19.37 4.13 -6.14
C GLY A 96 -18.63 5.14 -7.02
N SER A 97 -17.53 5.74 -6.55
CA SER A 97 -16.78 6.74 -7.32
C SER A 97 -16.10 6.12 -8.54
N ASP A 98 -15.96 6.91 -9.62
CA ASP A 98 -15.22 6.52 -10.80
C ASP A 98 -13.78 7.02 -10.75
N PHE A 99 -12.85 6.07 -10.59
CA PHE A 99 -11.40 6.25 -10.60
C PHE A 99 -10.74 5.48 -11.74
N LYS A 100 -11.49 5.15 -12.81
CA LYS A 100 -10.97 4.39 -13.93
C LYS A 100 -9.72 5.05 -14.52
N GLY A 101 -8.63 4.29 -14.58
CA GLY A 101 -7.35 4.77 -15.12
C GLY A 101 -6.68 5.88 -14.30
N ALA A 102 -7.18 6.18 -13.09
CA ALA A 102 -6.61 7.24 -12.27
C ALA A 102 -5.18 6.91 -11.81
N SER A 103 -4.34 7.93 -11.69
CA SER A 103 -3.03 7.82 -11.04
C SER A 103 -3.19 8.03 -9.54
N LEU A 104 -3.17 6.93 -8.80
CA LEU A 104 -3.38 6.85 -7.35
C LEU A 104 -2.16 6.26 -6.61
N LYS A 105 -1.01 6.25 -7.29
CA LYS A 105 0.28 5.77 -6.77
C LYS A 105 0.63 6.50 -5.48
N GLU A 106 1.07 5.73 -4.48
CA GLU A 106 1.51 6.23 -3.16
C GLU A 106 0.44 7.03 -2.37
N LYS A 107 -0.83 7.01 -2.80
CA LYS A 107 -1.91 7.71 -2.10
C LYS A 107 -2.37 6.94 -0.87
N ASP A 108 -2.88 7.69 0.10
CA ASP A 108 -3.47 7.15 1.32
C ASP A 108 -5.00 7.10 1.21
N PHE A 109 -5.53 5.89 1.21
CA PHE A 109 -6.95 5.56 1.26
C PHE A 109 -7.29 4.69 2.48
N SER A 110 -6.39 4.66 3.46
CA SER A 110 -6.52 3.78 4.62
C SER A 110 -7.80 4.07 5.41
N GLY A 111 -8.53 3.00 5.73
CA GLY A 111 -9.83 3.09 6.41
C GLY A 111 -10.96 3.75 5.61
N ARG A 112 -10.74 4.13 4.35
CA ARG A 112 -11.77 4.80 3.54
C ARG A 112 -12.76 3.80 2.95
N ASN A 113 -13.94 4.31 2.59
CA ASN A 113 -14.94 3.55 1.87
C ASN A 113 -14.82 3.79 0.36
N LEU A 114 -14.39 2.77 -0.37
CA LEU A 114 -14.34 2.69 -1.84
C LEU A 114 -15.20 1.49 -2.35
N SER A 115 -16.21 1.11 -1.58
CA SER A 115 -17.10 0.02 -2.00
C SER A 115 -17.81 0.38 -3.32
N ASN A 116 -17.95 -0.61 -4.21
CA ASN A 116 -18.55 -0.48 -5.53
C ASN A 116 -17.87 0.56 -6.46
N SER A 117 -16.73 1.11 -6.09
CA SER A 117 -16.01 2.09 -6.92
C SER A 117 -15.41 1.42 -8.15
N ASN A 118 -15.29 2.20 -9.23
CA ASN A 118 -14.61 1.76 -10.44
C ASN A 118 -13.14 2.18 -10.40
N LEU A 119 -12.26 1.25 -10.08
CA LEU A 119 -10.79 1.40 -10.07
C LEU A 119 -10.14 0.68 -11.25
N SER A 120 -10.91 0.30 -12.27
CA SER A 120 -10.37 -0.44 -13.40
C SER A 120 -9.26 0.34 -14.09
N HIS A 121 -8.15 -0.34 -14.40
CA HIS A 121 -6.93 0.26 -14.97
C HIS A 121 -6.24 1.33 -14.10
N ALA A 122 -6.68 1.57 -12.87
CA ALA A 122 -6.03 2.56 -12.00
C ALA A 122 -4.63 2.12 -11.59
N ASP A 123 -3.73 3.08 -11.39
CA ASP A 123 -2.42 2.84 -10.79
C ASP A 123 -2.49 3.09 -9.29
N LEU A 124 -2.54 2.01 -8.50
CA LEU A 124 -2.55 1.99 -7.03
C LEU A 124 -1.20 1.46 -6.48
N SER A 125 -0.13 1.48 -7.29
CA SER A 125 1.16 0.98 -6.83
C SER A 125 1.65 1.76 -5.60
N ASP A 126 2.25 1.03 -4.66
CA ASP A 126 2.78 1.58 -3.39
C ASP A 126 1.75 2.36 -2.54
N SER A 127 0.44 2.21 -2.82
CA SER A 127 -0.61 2.92 -2.07
C SER A 127 -0.88 2.32 -0.69
N PHE A 128 -1.37 3.17 0.22
CA PHE A 128 -1.80 2.77 1.56
C PHE A 128 -3.31 2.52 1.54
N LEU A 129 -3.68 1.26 1.66
CA LEU A 129 -5.07 0.75 1.57
C LEU A 129 -5.42 -0.10 2.80
N HIS A 130 -4.72 0.07 3.92
CA HIS A 130 -4.97 -0.75 5.09
C HIS A 130 -6.37 -0.45 5.68
N ASN A 131 -7.12 -1.49 6.01
CA ASN A 131 -8.52 -1.42 6.47
C ASN A 131 -9.49 -0.71 5.50
N VAL A 132 -9.14 -0.57 4.21
CA VAL A 132 -10.03 0.02 3.21
C VAL A 132 -11.24 -0.89 2.95
N ASN A 133 -12.41 -0.31 2.69
CA ASN A 133 -13.55 -1.06 2.17
C ASN A 133 -13.59 -0.97 0.64
N LEU A 134 -13.31 -2.08 -0.04
CA LEU A 134 -13.38 -2.29 -1.49
C LEU A 134 -14.44 -3.35 -1.86
N THR A 135 -15.44 -3.58 -0.99
CA THR A 135 -16.53 -4.53 -1.25
C THR A 135 -17.19 -4.24 -2.60
N GLY A 136 -17.24 -5.24 -3.48
CA GLY A 136 -17.83 -5.12 -4.82
C GLY A 136 -17.11 -4.15 -5.77
N ALA A 137 -15.94 -3.62 -5.41
CA ALA A 137 -15.20 -2.69 -6.26
C ALA A 137 -14.70 -3.38 -7.54
N ASN A 138 -14.62 -2.62 -8.63
CA ASN A 138 -14.04 -3.08 -9.88
C ASN A 138 -12.58 -2.64 -9.97
N LEU A 139 -11.63 -3.55 -9.76
CA LEU A 139 -10.19 -3.33 -9.91
C LEU A 139 -9.62 -4.01 -11.16
N TYR A 140 -10.45 -4.36 -12.15
CA TYR A 140 -9.99 -5.02 -13.38
C TYR A 140 -8.77 -4.31 -13.99
N LYS A 141 -7.67 -5.04 -14.19
CA LYS A 141 -6.40 -4.51 -14.72
C LYS A 141 -5.75 -3.38 -13.92
N ALA A 142 -6.14 -3.15 -12.67
CA ALA A 142 -5.47 -2.20 -11.80
C ALA A 142 -4.05 -2.66 -11.45
N ASN A 143 -3.16 -1.70 -11.22
CA ASN A 143 -1.82 -1.96 -10.72
C ASN A 143 -1.78 -1.77 -9.20
N LEU A 144 -1.68 -2.86 -8.44
CA LEU A 144 -1.59 -2.88 -6.97
C LEU A 144 -0.19 -3.32 -6.50
N PHE A 145 0.82 -3.13 -7.35
CA PHE A 145 2.20 -3.50 -7.05
C PHE A 145 2.64 -2.90 -5.71
N ARG A 146 3.05 -3.76 -4.77
CA ARG A 146 3.46 -3.39 -3.40
C ARG A 146 2.43 -2.58 -2.60
N ALA A 147 1.15 -2.60 -2.97
CA ALA A 147 0.11 -1.93 -2.21
C ALA A 147 -0.10 -2.61 -0.84
N ASN A 148 -0.40 -1.81 0.18
CA ASN A 148 -0.69 -2.32 1.54
C ASN A 148 -2.20 -2.45 1.74
N LEU A 149 -2.75 -3.66 1.65
CA LEU A 149 -4.16 -4.00 1.87
C LEU A 149 -4.38 -4.77 3.18
N LEU A 150 -3.53 -4.56 4.18
CA LEU A 150 -3.66 -5.19 5.50
C LEU A 150 -5.08 -4.94 6.06
N GLY A 151 -5.81 -6.02 6.35
CA GLY A 151 -7.17 -5.94 6.91
C GLY A 151 -8.23 -5.33 5.98
N ALA A 152 -7.96 -5.16 4.69
CA ALA A 152 -8.93 -4.62 3.75
C ALA A 152 -10.14 -5.56 3.54
N CYS A 153 -11.31 -4.99 3.23
CA CYS A 153 -12.47 -5.76 2.79
C CYS A 153 -12.59 -5.71 1.27
N LEU A 154 -12.35 -6.82 0.59
CA LEU A 154 -12.46 -6.99 -0.87
C LEU A 154 -13.51 -8.04 -1.26
N SER A 155 -14.48 -8.30 -0.37
CA SER A 155 -15.52 -9.29 -0.66
C SER A 155 -16.25 -8.97 -1.96
N ASN A 156 -16.38 -9.97 -2.83
CA ASN A 156 -16.96 -9.87 -4.17
C ASN A 156 -16.29 -8.84 -5.11
N ALA A 157 -15.06 -8.39 -4.83
CA ALA A 157 -14.34 -7.47 -5.71
C ALA A 157 -13.86 -8.15 -6.99
N ASN A 158 -13.84 -7.41 -8.10
CA ASN A 158 -13.24 -7.87 -9.35
C ASN A 158 -11.75 -7.48 -9.38
N LEU A 159 -10.86 -8.44 -9.17
CA LEU A 159 -9.39 -8.28 -9.19
C LEU A 159 -8.75 -8.96 -10.42
N ARG A 160 -9.56 -9.24 -11.46
CA ARG A 160 -9.08 -9.93 -12.66
C ARG A 160 -7.96 -9.15 -13.34
N GLU A 161 -6.94 -9.89 -13.77
CA GLU A 161 -5.77 -9.36 -14.49
C GLU A 161 -5.04 -8.21 -13.75
N THR A 162 -5.20 -8.11 -12.42
CA THR A 162 -4.46 -7.13 -11.62
C THR A 162 -2.99 -7.48 -11.47
N ASN A 163 -2.15 -6.47 -11.24
CA ASN A 163 -0.79 -6.71 -10.78
C ASN A 163 -0.74 -6.64 -9.25
N LEU A 164 -0.62 -7.79 -8.58
CA LEU A 164 -0.57 -7.91 -7.11
C LEU A 164 0.84 -8.16 -6.58
N ILE A 165 1.88 -8.20 -7.43
CA ILE A 165 3.24 -8.55 -7.00
C ILE A 165 3.68 -7.65 -5.83
N GLY A 166 4.03 -8.27 -4.70
CA GLY A 166 4.48 -7.57 -3.50
C GLY A 166 3.35 -6.99 -2.63
N ALA A 167 2.08 -7.13 -3.01
CA ALA A 167 0.96 -6.63 -2.23
C ALA A 167 0.78 -7.41 -0.91
N ASP A 168 0.31 -6.71 0.12
CA ASP A 168 0.05 -7.29 1.44
C ASP A 168 -1.46 -7.37 1.70
N PHE A 169 -2.04 -8.57 1.64
CA PHE A 169 -3.44 -8.85 1.97
C PHE A 169 -3.58 -9.55 3.33
N SER A 170 -2.60 -9.42 4.21
CA SER A 170 -2.67 -10.11 5.50
C SER A 170 -3.93 -9.67 6.27
N GLY A 171 -4.72 -10.62 6.75
CA GLY A 171 -6.00 -10.39 7.42
C GLY A 171 -7.13 -9.82 6.55
N ALA A 172 -6.95 -9.69 5.23
CA ALA A 172 -7.98 -9.17 4.34
C ALA A 172 -9.14 -10.18 4.11
N ASP A 173 -10.33 -9.66 3.81
CA ASP A 173 -11.46 -10.48 3.37
C ASP A 173 -11.58 -10.46 1.84
N LEU A 174 -11.25 -11.57 1.19
CA LEU A 174 -11.34 -11.77 -0.27
C LEU A 174 -12.52 -12.68 -0.65
N SER A 175 -13.45 -12.95 0.27
CA SER A 175 -14.54 -13.91 0.05
C SER A 175 -15.32 -13.56 -1.22
N GLY A 176 -15.44 -14.51 -2.15
CA GLY A 176 -16.12 -14.31 -3.43
C GLY A 176 -15.43 -13.37 -4.43
N ALA A 177 -14.23 -12.86 -4.15
CA ALA A 177 -13.48 -12.04 -5.09
C ALA A 177 -12.98 -12.85 -6.30
N ASP A 178 -12.83 -12.20 -7.46
CA ASP A 178 -12.29 -12.84 -8.67
C ASP A 178 -10.86 -12.37 -8.96
N LEU A 179 -9.87 -13.24 -8.73
CA LEU A 179 -8.45 -13.00 -9.01
C LEU A 179 -8.00 -13.59 -10.36
N THR A 180 -8.90 -14.04 -11.24
CA THR A 180 -8.54 -14.72 -12.49
C THR A 180 -7.50 -13.92 -13.28
N GLY A 181 -6.36 -14.54 -13.59
CA GLY A 181 -5.26 -13.92 -14.33
C GLY A 181 -4.47 -12.85 -13.56
N ALA A 182 -4.71 -12.66 -12.27
CA ALA A 182 -3.93 -11.74 -11.45
C ALA A 182 -2.46 -12.20 -11.34
N LYS A 183 -1.53 -11.24 -11.42
CA LYS A 183 -0.09 -11.51 -11.28
C LYS A 183 0.28 -11.49 -9.81
N ILE A 184 0.59 -12.65 -9.26
CA ILE A 184 0.93 -12.81 -7.83
C ILE A 184 2.42 -13.04 -7.56
N GLY A 185 3.26 -13.07 -8.60
CA GLY A 185 4.69 -13.35 -8.45
C GLY A 185 5.44 -13.48 -9.76
N TYR A 186 6.66 -13.99 -9.70
CA TYR A 186 7.49 -14.33 -10.87
C TYR A 186 7.76 -15.83 -10.91
N SER A 187 7.52 -16.45 -12.06
CA SER A 187 7.70 -17.89 -12.26
C SER A 187 6.92 -18.71 -11.22
N ASP A 188 7.63 -19.44 -10.36
CA ASP A 188 7.11 -20.29 -9.28
C ASP A 188 7.05 -19.59 -7.91
N ARG A 189 7.54 -18.35 -7.80
CA ARG A 189 7.59 -17.62 -6.53
C ARG A 189 6.38 -16.72 -6.34
N VAL A 190 5.54 -17.05 -5.36
CA VAL A 190 4.47 -16.17 -4.89
C VAL A 190 5.06 -15.03 -4.06
N MET A 191 4.69 -13.81 -4.39
CA MET A 191 5.15 -12.56 -3.75
C MET A 191 4.01 -11.78 -3.10
N VAL A 192 2.82 -12.36 -2.99
CA VAL A 192 1.67 -11.80 -2.28
C VAL A 192 1.62 -12.37 -0.88
N LYS A 193 1.40 -11.52 0.12
CA LYS A 193 1.15 -12.01 1.48
C LYS A 193 -0.34 -12.20 1.69
N LEU A 194 -0.72 -13.39 2.17
CA LEU A 194 -2.12 -13.79 2.42
C LEU A 194 -2.32 -14.29 3.87
N THR A 195 -1.39 -13.99 4.78
CA THR A 195 -1.43 -14.49 6.15
C THR A 195 -2.73 -14.09 6.84
N GLY A 196 -3.56 -15.07 7.21
CA GLY A 196 -4.86 -14.83 7.84
C GLY A 196 -5.94 -14.22 6.94
N ALA A 197 -5.71 -14.16 5.62
CA ALA A 197 -6.73 -13.71 4.68
C ALA A 197 -7.88 -14.74 4.59
N ARG A 198 -9.11 -14.25 4.41
CA ARG A 198 -10.28 -15.10 4.15
C ARG A 198 -10.45 -15.28 2.64
N LEU A 199 -10.38 -16.52 2.17
CA LEU A 199 -10.41 -16.86 0.74
C LEU A 199 -11.64 -17.69 0.32
N THR A 200 -12.62 -17.87 1.21
CA THR A 200 -13.79 -18.71 0.93
C THR A 200 -14.53 -18.20 -0.31
N GLY A 201 -14.66 -19.05 -1.33
CA GLY A 201 -15.32 -18.74 -2.60
C GLY A 201 -14.53 -17.80 -3.51
N THR A 202 -13.31 -17.41 -3.15
CA THR A 202 -12.44 -16.62 -4.03
C THR A 202 -12.08 -17.45 -5.27
N ILE A 203 -12.16 -16.84 -6.45
CA ILE A 203 -11.61 -17.43 -7.69
C ILE A 203 -10.13 -17.07 -7.76
N LEU A 204 -9.26 -18.07 -7.76
CA LEU A 204 -7.80 -17.94 -7.75
C LEU A 204 -7.26 -17.52 -9.14
N PRO A 205 -5.98 -17.10 -9.23
CA PRO A 205 -5.39 -16.67 -10.50
C PRO A 205 -5.48 -17.67 -11.65
N ASP A 206 -5.52 -18.97 -11.36
CA ASP A 206 -5.68 -20.05 -12.33
C ASP A 206 -7.15 -20.35 -12.69
N GLY A 207 -8.10 -19.63 -12.10
CA GLY A 207 -9.54 -19.79 -12.30
C GLY A 207 -10.20 -20.83 -11.39
N THR A 208 -9.45 -21.51 -10.51
CA THR A 208 -10.04 -22.44 -9.54
C THR A 208 -10.71 -21.70 -8.39
N VAL A 209 -11.75 -22.29 -7.79
CA VAL A 209 -12.43 -21.70 -6.62
C VAL A 209 -11.79 -22.23 -5.34
N HIS A 210 -11.40 -21.34 -4.45
CA HIS A 210 -10.93 -21.70 -3.12
C HIS A 210 -12.12 -22.05 -2.22
N SER A 211 -12.10 -23.24 -1.64
CA SER A 211 -13.12 -23.73 -0.68
C SER A 211 -13.04 -23.05 0.67
#